data_AF-A0A9D8BK74-F1
#
_entry.id   AF-A0A9D8BK74-F1
#
_cell.length_a   1.000
_cell.length_b   1.000
_cell.length_c   1.000
_cell.angle_alpha   90.00
_cell.angle_beta   90.00
_cell.angle_gamma   90.00
#
_symmetry.space_group_name_H-M   'P 1'
#
loop_
_entity.id
_entity.type
_entity.pdbx_description
1 polymer ?
#
loop_
_entity_poly.entity_id
_entity_poly.type
_entity_poly.pdbx_seq_one_letter_code
_entity_poly.pdbx_strand_id
1 'polypeptide(L)'
;FKIDIHLFGFTTLPRLYEKFFCQLGESFRLHYYFLNPSQVFWGDRCEGESSLLANFGNLSRKRLNHYLDREELKLQEYFLDPVTFQPIRGDKGTFLQEIKRDLLYGREEEAVLSFFKKDHSLQFHEAPSKKREVEALLGALLDLTHRFSILPSDILVLIPEISLYYPFIHEVFGAQDFLPFEILDLPFVSQSELLQGLWHLFCLGDLKWEVADLLKFFTLQPFLQKLGFSKEEAKQVLFFCERAHIKWGYEKKHRNRWIQKTARDQEVQEASEAGTWKYGLERLLLGLVVTEDAENTRRQAVEYFPLEGIEMTEAITLGKVMQVIEDLYQEMLTLDAAIWSLDVWIEHLQGLIEKFFCWKSLPKEESMAEFFLEQLKMLHQLSVRNPKATYGFSSIKRFFKKAFEKKGAKVSQANKEVVRFSSLEASAFYGVKVIALLGLDEEVFPRAVPPRPLRAIEEDFMEEKPSPIEEDRQAILNTFLYAEEAVIVSYCNRDAQDGKIKASSFLVEELLELLDKNYSIEGDRPSQKLRT
;
A
#
# COMPACT_ATOMS: atom_id res chain seq x y z
N PHE A 1 -44.25 7.62 -11.35
CA PHE A 1 -43.13 6.66 -11.36
C PHE A 1 -42.79 6.35 -9.91
N LYS A 2 -42.97 5.10 -9.46
CA LYS A 2 -42.45 4.68 -8.16
C LYS A 2 -40.99 4.32 -8.39
N ILE A 3 -40.09 5.16 -7.87
CA ILE A 3 -38.66 4.88 -7.88
C ILE A 3 -38.40 4.10 -6.60
N ASP A 4 -37.95 2.87 -6.76
CA ASP A 4 -37.50 2.02 -5.66
C ASP A 4 -35.97 2.11 -5.60
N ILE A 5 -35.42 2.29 -4.40
CA ILE A 5 -34.00 2.53 -4.16
C ILE A 5 -33.46 1.40 -3.29
N HIS A 6 -32.39 0.77 -3.75
CA HIS A 6 -31.79 -0.41 -3.11
C HIS A 6 -30.37 -0.08 -2.65
N LEU A 7 -30.08 -0.32 -1.37
CA LEU A 7 -28.80 -0.03 -0.72
C LEU A 7 -28.19 -1.35 -0.24
N PHE A 8 -27.05 -1.75 -0.79
CA PHE A 8 -26.38 -3.02 -0.49
C PHE A 8 -25.06 -2.81 0.25
N GLY A 9 -24.78 -3.62 1.28
CA GLY A 9 -23.42 -3.81 1.78
C GLY A 9 -22.82 -2.68 2.61
N PHE A 10 -23.64 -1.74 3.10
CA PHE A 10 -23.17 -0.69 4.00
C PHE A 10 -23.00 -1.24 5.42
N THR A 11 -21.77 -1.64 5.75
CA THR A 11 -21.38 -1.98 7.12
C THR A 11 -21.31 -0.74 8.01
N THR A 12 -21.01 0.43 7.41
CA THR A 12 -21.15 1.76 8.05
C THR A 12 -21.85 2.74 7.14
N LEU A 13 -22.58 3.67 7.73
CA LEU A 13 -23.18 4.82 7.04
C LEU A 13 -23.12 6.04 7.97
N PRO A 14 -22.48 7.15 7.56
CA PRO A 14 -22.49 8.39 8.35
C PRO A 14 -23.92 8.90 8.62
N ARG A 15 -24.18 9.49 9.80
CA ARG A 15 -25.54 9.96 10.17
C ARG A 15 -26.11 10.97 9.19
N LEU A 16 -25.26 11.77 8.53
CA LEU A 16 -25.72 12.70 7.50
C LEU A 16 -26.39 11.97 6.34
N TYR A 17 -25.77 10.89 5.86
CA TYR A 17 -26.35 10.06 4.79
C TYR A 17 -27.54 9.26 5.30
N GLU A 18 -27.51 8.78 6.55
CA GLU A 18 -28.68 8.15 7.17
C GLU A 18 -29.87 9.10 7.19
N LYS A 19 -29.73 10.32 7.73
CA LYS A 19 -30.79 11.33 7.75
C LYS A 19 -31.32 11.63 6.36
N PHE A 20 -30.41 11.74 5.39
CA PHE A 20 -30.77 11.92 4.00
C PHE A 20 -31.63 10.77 3.49
N PHE A 21 -31.22 9.51 3.67
CA PHE A 21 -32.02 8.38 3.22
C PHE A 21 -33.31 8.21 4.02
N CYS A 22 -33.34 8.50 5.32
CA CYS A 22 -34.58 8.52 6.11
C CYS A 22 -35.61 9.49 5.52
N GLN A 23 -35.21 10.74 5.23
CA GLN A 23 -36.08 11.73 4.58
C GLN A 23 -36.51 11.26 3.18
N LEU A 24 -35.61 10.62 2.46
CA LEU A 24 -35.88 10.10 1.12
C LEU A 24 -36.90 8.94 1.16
N GLY A 25 -36.93 8.18 2.26
CA GLY A 25 -37.89 7.10 2.54
C GLY A 25 -39.33 7.55 2.75
N GLU A 26 -39.55 8.83 3.05
CA GLU A 26 -40.91 9.40 3.13
C GLU A 26 -41.56 9.52 1.75
N SER A 27 -40.73 9.69 0.71
CA SER A 27 -41.19 9.92 -0.67
C SER A 27 -40.97 8.72 -1.60
N PHE A 28 -39.99 7.86 -1.30
CA PHE A 28 -39.59 6.72 -2.12
C PHE A 28 -39.50 5.43 -1.30
N ARG A 29 -39.62 4.28 -1.96
CA ARG A 29 -39.40 2.99 -1.28
C ARG A 29 -37.92 2.71 -1.20
N LEU A 30 -37.41 2.63 0.02
CA LEU A 30 -36.01 2.27 0.30
C LEU A 30 -35.92 0.84 0.80
N HIS A 31 -34.98 0.09 0.23
CA HIS A 31 -34.63 -1.26 0.62
C HIS A 31 -33.18 -1.29 1.09
N TYR A 32 -32.97 -1.60 2.36
CA TYR A 32 -31.64 -1.79 2.95
C TYR A 32 -31.32 -3.28 3.00
N TYR A 33 -30.21 -3.67 2.38
CA TYR A 33 -29.69 -5.04 2.43
C TYR A 33 -28.46 -5.06 3.31
N PHE A 34 -28.64 -5.57 4.52
CA PHE A 34 -27.59 -5.75 5.52
C PHE A 34 -27.23 -7.24 5.59
N LEU A 35 -25.94 -7.54 5.52
CA LEU A 35 -25.46 -8.91 5.71
C LEU A 35 -25.39 -9.19 7.21
N ASN A 36 -26.42 -9.85 7.74
CA ASN A 36 -26.48 -10.25 9.14
C ASN A 36 -25.78 -11.61 9.34
N PRO A 37 -24.67 -11.70 10.09
CA PRO A 37 -23.92 -12.94 10.31
C PRO A 37 -24.64 -13.97 11.19
N SER A 38 -25.63 -13.55 11.98
CA SER A 38 -26.32 -14.42 12.94
C SER A 38 -27.84 -14.26 12.88
N GLN A 39 -28.56 -15.37 13.07
CA GLN A 39 -30.01 -15.37 13.23
C GLN A 39 -30.44 -15.14 14.68
N VAL A 40 -29.52 -15.37 15.63
CA VAL A 40 -29.75 -15.07 17.05
C VAL A 40 -29.48 -13.60 17.26
N PHE A 41 -30.23 -12.95 18.15
CA PHE A 41 -29.96 -11.55 18.47
C PHE A 41 -28.59 -11.38 19.12
N TRP A 42 -27.77 -10.49 18.57
CA TRP A 42 -26.39 -10.22 18.98
C TRP A 42 -26.09 -8.72 19.06
N GLY A 43 -27.14 -7.90 19.12
CA GLY A 43 -27.08 -6.44 19.18
C GLY A 43 -26.47 -5.92 20.48
N ASP A 44 -26.73 -6.62 21.58
CA ASP A 44 -26.01 -6.44 22.84
C ASP A 44 -25.03 -7.60 23.05
N ARG A 45 -23.97 -7.37 23.83
CA ARG A 45 -23.10 -8.48 24.29
C ARG A 45 -23.92 -9.35 25.22
N CYS A 46 -24.51 -10.41 24.67
CA CYS A 46 -25.35 -11.36 25.37
C CYS A 46 -24.54 -12.59 25.82
N GLU A 47 -24.99 -13.25 26.89
CA GLU A 47 -24.52 -14.60 27.22
C GLU A 47 -24.93 -15.56 26.09
N GLY A 48 -23.95 -16.24 25.47
CA GLY A 48 -24.14 -17.14 24.33
C GLY A 48 -23.83 -16.56 22.94
N GLU A 49 -23.26 -15.34 22.84
CA GLU A 49 -22.75 -14.82 21.57
C GLU A 49 -21.50 -15.60 21.12
N SER A 50 -21.40 -15.97 19.83
CA SER A 50 -20.16 -16.53 19.28
C SER A 50 -18.98 -15.59 19.57
N SER A 51 -17.94 -16.07 20.25
CA SER A 51 -16.75 -15.27 20.60
C SER A 51 -16.06 -14.63 19.40
N LEU A 52 -16.16 -15.24 18.21
CA LEU A 52 -15.68 -14.63 16.96
C LEU A 52 -16.52 -13.38 16.62
N LEU A 53 -17.83 -13.45 16.74
CA LEU A 53 -18.73 -12.30 16.54
C LEU A 53 -18.54 -11.24 17.64
N ALA A 54 -18.36 -11.67 18.89
CA ALA A 54 -18.11 -10.81 20.05
C ALA A 54 -16.86 -9.92 19.90
N ASN A 55 -15.80 -10.48 19.29
CA ASN A 55 -14.49 -9.83 19.14
C ASN A 55 -14.33 -9.13 17.79
N PHE A 56 -14.83 -9.72 16.70
CA PHE A 56 -14.61 -9.21 15.34
C PHE A 56 -15.82 -8.46 14.73
N GLY A 57 -17.02 -8.59 15.32
CA GLY A 57 -18.28 -8.06 14.76
C GLY A 57 -18.73 -6.69 15.26
N ASN A 58 -17.93 -5.98 16.06
CA ASN A 58 -18.35 -4.71 16.71
C ASN A 58 -18.97 -3.69 15.76
N LEU A 59 -18.42 -3.56 14.55
CA LEU A 59 -18.87 -2.59 13.56
C LEU A 59 -20.25 -2.96 13.01
N SER A 60 -20.43 -4.22 12.61
CA SER A 60 -21.73 -4.73 12.19
C SER A 60 -22.76 -4.77 13.33
N ARG A 61 -22.33 -4.95 14.60
CA ARG A 61 -23.20 -4.87 15.79
C ARG A 61 -23.79 -3.48 15.96
N LYS A 62 -22.92 -2.45 15.96
CA LYS A 62 -23.35 -1.04 16.02
C LYS A 62 -24.37 -0.73 14.92
N ARG A 63 -24.15 -1.30 13.72
CA ARG A 63 -25.05 -1.12 12.58
C ARG A 63 -26.39 -1.81 12.77
N LEU A 64 -26.39 -3.04 13.29
CA LEU A 64 -27.61 -3.78 13.58
C LEU A 64 -28.47 -3.02 14.61
N ASN A 65 -27.88 -2.59 15.73
CA ASN A 65 -28.61 -1.83 16.76
C ASN A 65 -29.24 -0.57 16.18
N HIS A 66 -28.49 0.16 15.34
CA HIS A 66 -29.02 1.33 14.67
C HIS A 66 -30.27 1.02 13.83
N TYR A 67 -30.31 -0.11 13.14
CA TYR A 67 -31.49 -0.51 12.36
C TYR A 67 -32.64 -0.98 13.25
N LEU A 68 -32.36 -1.64 14.37
CA LEU A 68 -33.38 -2.16 15.29
C LEU A 68 -34.03 -1.07 16.13
N ASP A 69 -33.31 0.00 16.47
CA ASP A 69 -33.84 1.16 17.20
C ASP A 69 -34.84 2.00 16.36
N ARG A 70 -35.07 1.64 15.09
CA ARG A 70 -35.92 2.38 14.15
C ARG A 70 -37.25 1.66 13.94
N GLU A 71 -38.31 2.20 14.54
CA GLU A 71 -39.68 1.70 14.36
C GLU A 71 -40.19 1.80 12.91
N GLU A 72 -39.62 2.72 12.10
CA GLU A 72 -40.06 2.93 10.72
C GLU A 72 -39.58 1.84 9.75
N LEU A 73 -38.58 1.04 10.15
CA LEU A 73 -38.02 -0.01 9.32
C LEU A 73 -38.82 -1.32 9.48
N LYS A 74 -39.31 -1.83 8.35
CA LYS A 74 -39.89 -3.18 8.30
C LYS A 74 -38.77 -4.19 8.08
N LEU A 75 -38.36 -4.84 9.15
CA LEU A 75 -37.34 -5.89 9.10
C LEU A 75 -37.93 -7.15 8.42
N GLN A 76 -37.18 -7.69 7.46
CA GLN A 76 -37.43 -9.00 6.88
C GLN A 76 -36.12 -9.76 6.92
N GLU A 77 -36.14 -10.93 7.56
CA GLU A 77 -34.95 -11.74 7.77
C GLU A 77 -34.94 -12.94 6.83
N TYR A 78 -33.79 -13.14 6.18
CA TYR A 78 -33.55 -14.24 5.26
C TYR A 78 -32.22 -14.87 5.64
N PHE A 79 -32.27 -16.03 6.28
CA PHE A 79 -31.10 -16.80 6.67
C PHE A 79 -30.99 -18.05 5.83
N LEU A 80 -29.76 -18.36 5.41
CA LEU A 80 -29.44 -19.55 4.64
C LEU A 80 -28.40 -20.33 5.44
N ASP A 81 -28.72 -21.56 5.81
CA ASP A 81 -27.75 -22.42 6.49
C ASP A 81 -26.68 -22.84 5.48
N PRO A 82 -25.40 -22.49 5.70
CA PRO A 82 -24.31 -22.72 4.75
C PRO A 82 -24.16 -24.19 4.35
N VAL A 83 -24.43 -25.11 5.28
CA VAL A 83 -24.27 -26.56 5.06
C VAL A 83 -25.42 -27.10 4.21
N THR A 84 -26.63 -26.58 4.39
CA THR A 84 -27.82 -27.05 3.64
C THR A 84 -28.00 -26.36 2.28
N PHE A 85 -27.64 -25.08 2.19
CA PHE A 85 -27.86 -24.26 1.00
C PHE A 85 -26.75 -24.40 -0.05
N GLN A 86 -25.51 -24.59 0.40
CA GLN A 86 -24.35 -24.87 -0.45
C GLN A 86 -23.60 -26.10 0.09
N PRO A 87 -24.13 -27.33 -0.03
CA PRO A 87 -23.41 -28.51 0.42
C PRO A 87 -22.12 -28.67 -0.41
N ILE A 88 -20.98 -28.36 0.20
CA ILE A 88 -19.66 -28.65 -0.39
C ILE A 88 -19.40 -30.13 -0.12
N ARG A 89 -19.09 -30.87 -1.18
CA ARG A 89 -19.18 -32.34 -1.27
C ARG A 89 -18.57 -33.10 -0.06
N GLY A 90 -19.42 -33.87 0.64
CA GLY A 90 -19.08 -34.80 1.72
C GLY A 90 -20.24 -34.91 2.72
N ASP A 91 -20.47 -36.07 3.35
CA ASP A 91 -21.58 -36.27 4.33
C ASP A 91 -21.44 -35.42 5.61
N LYS A 92 -20.30 -34.74 5.79
CA LYS A 92 -20.00 -33.81 6.88
C LYS A 92 -19.37 -32.57 6.23
N GLY A 93 -19.95 -31.39 6.43
CA GLY A 93 -19.49 -30.13 5.83
C GLY A 93 -18.04 -29.79 6.16
N THR A 94 -17.48 -28.78 5.47
CA THR A 94 -16.09 -28.34 5.68
C THR A 94 -15.91 -27.59 7.01
N PHE A 95 -14.66 -27.45 7.46
CA PHE A 95 -14.35 -26.69 8.68
C PHE A 95 -14.83 -25.23 8.60
N LEU A 96 -14.64 -24.58 7.44
CA LEU A 96 -15.18 -23.25 7.18
C LEU A 96 -16.71 -23.19 7.29
N GLN A 97 -17.41 -24.20 6.74
CA GLN A 97 -18.87 -24.25 6.81
C GLN A 97 -19.38 -24.40 8.25
N GLU A 98 -18.66 -25.15 9.09
CA GLU A 98 -19.01 -25.24 10.50
C GLU A 98 -18.84 -23.89 11.21
N ILE A 99 -17.72 -23.20 11.00
CA ILE A 99 -17.51 -21.86 11.59
C ILE A 99 -18.64 -20.91 11.20
N LYS A 100 -19.04 -20.90 9.91
CA LYS A 100 -20.17 -20.11 9.44
C LYS A 100 -21.49 -20.54 10.09
N ARG A 101 -21.68 -21.84 10.32
CA ARG A 101 -22.85 -22.38 10.98
C ARG A 101 -22.90 -21.93 12.44
N ASP A 102 -21.80 -21.99 13.16
CA ASP A 102 -21.72 -21.54 14.55
C ASP A 102 -21.94 -20.04 14.69
N LEU A 103 -21.44 -19.24 13.73
CA LEU A 103 -21.76 -17.82 13.62
C LEU A 103 -23.27 -17.60 13.39
N LEU A 104 -23.86 -18.34 12.46
CA LEU A 104 -25.28 -18.22 12.13
C LEU A 104 -26.18 -18.55 13.33
N TYR A 105 -25.91 -19.66 14.01
CA TYR A 105 -26.73 -20.15 15.12
C TYR A 105 -26.32 -19.60 16.50
N GLY A 106 -25.25 -18.80 16.59
CA GLY A 106 -24.73 -18.29 17.86
C GLY A 106 -24.32 -19.41 18.81
N ARG A 107 -23.65 -20.45 18.31
CA ARG A 107 -23.26 -21.60 19.12
C ARG A 107 -21.91 -21.35 19.77
N GLU A 108 -21.89 -21.34 21.10
CA GLU A 108 -20.69 -21.63 21.89
C GLU A 108 -20.98 -22.91 22.68
N GLU A 109 -20.52 -24.07 22.19
CA GLU A 109 -20.66 -25.30 22.96
C GLU A 109 -19.69 -25.26 24.14
N GLU A 110 -20.22 -25.02 25.34
CA GLU A 110 -19.55 -25.43 26.56
C GLU A 110 -19.27 -26.95 26.48
N ALA A 111 -18.00 -27.28 26.19
CA ALA A 111 -17.34 -28.56 26.44
C ALA A 111 -17.43 -29.72 25.42
N VAL A 112 -17.84 -29.52 24.16
CA VAL A 112 -17.62 -30.53 23.10
C VAL A 112 -16.82 -29.95 21.96
N LEU A 113 -15.50 -30.19 21.94
CA LEU A 113 -14.66 -29.88 20.78
C LEU A 113 -15.23 -30.62 19.56
N SER A 114 -15.78 -29.87 18.61
CA SER A 114 -16.22 -30.45 17.35
C SER A 114 -15.01 -31.02 16.62
N PHE A 115 -15.02 -32.33 16.39
CA PHE A 115 -13.89 -33.06 15.83
C PHE A 115 -13.95 -33.08 14.30
N PHE A 116 -12.93 -32.51 13.67
CA PHE A 116 -12.81 -32.44 12.21
C PHE A 116 -11.59 -33.20 11.70
N LYS A 117 -11.69 -33.67 10.46
CA LYS A 117 -10.51 -34.08 9.68
C LYS A 117 -9.89 -32.83 9.06
N LYS A 118 -8.57 -32.81 8.91
CA LYS A 118 -7.91 -31.69 8.23
C LYS A 118 -8.44 -31.57 6.79
N ASP A 119 -8.96 -30.40 6.45
CA ASP A 119 -9.39 -30.05 5.09
C ASP A 119 -8.62 -28.83 4.57
N HIS A 120 -8.98 -28.37 3.37
CA HIS A 120 -8.34 -27.23 2.69
C HIS A 120 -9.14 -25.92 2.79
N SER A 121 -10.23 -25.91 3.60
CA SER A 121 -11.17 -24.79 3.66
C SER A 121 -10.69 -23.62 4.52
N LEU A 122 -9.76 -23.87 5.45
CA LEU A 122 -9.09 -22.82 6.21
C LEU A 122 -7.60 -23.15 6.30
N GLN A 123 -6.73 -22.22 5.92
CA GLN A 123 -5.28 -22.43 5.87
C GLN A 123 -4.53 -21.24 6.44
N PHE A 124 -3.48 -21.50 7.22
CA PHE A 124 -2.57 -20.48 7.74
C PHE A 124 -1.16 -20.75 7.23
N HIS A 125 -0.55 -19.79 6.53
CA HIS A 125 0.77 -19.96 5.91
C HIS A 125 1.78 -19.01 6.54
N GLU A 126 2.89 -19.56 7.03
CA GLU A 126 4.00 -18.77 7.54
C GLU A 126 5.10 -18.65 6.47
N ALA A 127 5.47 -17.43 6.10
CA ALA A 127 6.50 -17.21 5.10
C ALA A 127 7.71 -16.46 5.67
N PRO A 128 8.95 -16.75 5.23
CA PRO A 128 10.13 -16.02 5.69
C PRO A 128 10.31 -14.65 5.00
N SER A 129 9.55 -14.36 3.93
CA SER A 129 9.58 -13.07 3.24
C SER A 129 8.33 -12.87 2.39
N LYS A 130 8.02 -11.62 2.05
CA LYS A 130 6.86 -11.25 1.21
C LYS A 130 6.87 -11.97 -0.15
N LYS A 131 8.04 -12.16 -0.75
CA LYS A 131 8.18 -12.94 -1.99
C LYS A 131 7.78 -14.41 -1.78
N ARG A 132 8.30 -15.04 -0.72
CA ARG A 132 7.96 -16.44 -0.39
C ARG A 132 6.49 -16.58 0.00
N GLU A 133 5.90 -15.56 0.60
CA GLU A 133 4.47 -15.51 0.91
C GLU A 133 3.61 -15.54 -0.35
N VAL A 134 3.97 -14.72 -1.35
CA VAL A 134 3.28 -14.72 -2.66
C VAL A 134 3.49 -16.04 -3.41
N GLU A 135 4.67 -16.65 -3.33
CA GLU A 135 4.93 -17.99 -3.90
C GLU A 135 4.10 -19.07 -3.21
N ALA A 136 3.99 -19.04 -1.88
CA ALA A 136 3.17 -19.96 -1.10
C ALA A 136 1.68 -19.81 -1.45
N LEU A 137 1.21 -18.56 -1.58
CA LEU A 137 -0.13 -18.26 -2.06
C LEU A 137 -0.37 -18.87 -3.45
N LEU A 138 0.54 -18.65 -4.41
CA LEU A 138 0.39 -19.20 -5.76
C LEU A 138 0.29 -20.74 -5.71
N GLY A 139 1.15 -21.40 -4.93
CA GLY A 139 1.09 -22.84 -4.72
C GLY A 139 -0.24 -23.32 -4.12
N ALA A 140 -0.74 -22.62 -3.09
CA ALA A 140 -2.01 -22.95 -2.45
C ALA A 140 -3.22 -22.74 -3.39
N LEU A 141 -3.23 -21.64 -4.16
CA LEU A 141 -4.27 -21.39 -5.15
C LEU A 141 -4.26 -22.43 -6.26
N LEU A 142 -3.08 -22.82 -6.77
CA LEU A 142 -2.96 -23.88 -7.77
C LEU A 142 -3.51 -25.21 -7.23
N ASP A 143 -3.14 -25.61 -6.02
CA ASP A 143 -3.68 -26.82 -5.38
C ASP A 143 -5.21 -26.78 -5.27
N LEU A 144 -5.78 -25.64 -4.86
CA LEU A 144 -7.23 -25.45 -4.80
C LEU A 144 -7.89 -25.54 -6.19
N THR A 145 -7.36 -24.86 -7.21
CA THR A 145 -7.90 -24.91 -8.59
C THR A 145 -7.76 -26.29 -9.25
N HIS A 146 -6.78 -27.10 -8.85
CA HIS A 146 -6.64 -28.48 -9.32
C HIS A 146 -7.62 -29.44 -8.65
N ARG A 147 -7.94 -29.22 -7.37
CA ARG A 147 -8.84 -30.09 -6.59
C ARG A 147 -10.31 -29.74 -6.78
N PHE A 148 -10.61 -28.46 -6.93
CA PHE A 148 -11.95 -27.91 -6.98
C PHE A 148 -12.16 -27.14 -8.30
N SER A 149 -13.41 -27.02 -8.75
CA SER A 149 -13.75 -26.23 -9.94
C SER A 149 -13.80 -24.73 -9.62
N ILE A 150 -12.67 -24.18 -9.19
CA ILE A 150 -12.46 -22.77 -8.83
C ILE A 150 -11.84 -22.07 -10.04
N LEU A 151 -12.51 -21.03 -10.54
CA LEU A 151 -11.99 -20.19 -11.62
C LEU A 151 -11.14 -19.05 -11.02
N PRO A 152 -10.19 -18.47 -11.78
CA PRO A 152 -9.45 -17.29 -11.32
C PRO A 152 -10.36 -16.14 -10.86
N SER A 153 -11.51 -15.95 -11.50
CA SER A 153 -12.54 -14.96 -11.13
C SER A 153 -13.13 -15.15 -9.73
N ASP A 154 -13.05 -16.37 -9.20
CA ASP A 154 -13.62 -16.79 -7.93
C ASP A 154 -12.61 -16.62 -6.77
N ILE A 155 -11.48 -15.95 -7.02
CA ILE A 155 -10.39 -15.75 -6.07
C ILE A 155 -10.19 -14.25 -5.83
N LEU A 156 -10.30 -13.85 -4.56
CA LEU A 156 -10.01 -12.50 -4.07
C LEU A 156 -8.85 -12.54 -3.08
N VAL A 157 -7.83 -11.73 -3.32
CA VAL A 157 -6.66 -11.59 -2.45
C VAL A 157 -6.64 -10.17 -1.88
N LEU A 158 -6.71 -10.06 -0.57
CA LEU A 158 -6.73 -8.79 0.15
C LEU A 158 -5.45 -8.61 0.96
N ILE A 159 -4.87 -7.42 0.85
CA ILE A 159 -3.57 -7.09 1.46
C ILE A 159 -3.70 -5.74 2.16
N PRO A 160 -3.31 -5.60 3.44
CA PRO A 160 -3.37 -4.32 4.15
C PRO A 160 -2.60 -3.21 3.41
N GLU A 161 -1.37 -3.51 2.96
CA GLU A 161 -0.49 -2.59 2.24
C GLU A 161 -0.05 -3.18 0.89
N ILE A 162 -0.95 -3.13 -0.09
CA ILE A 162 -0.75 -3.73 -1.43
C ILE A 162 0.46 -3.17 -2.18
N SER A 163 0.85 -1.91 -1.93
CA SER A 163 2.02 -1.29 -2.57
C SER A 163 3.33 -2.02 -2.23
N LEU A 164 3.43 -2.63 -1.03
CA LEU A 164 4.60 -3.40 -0.62
C LEU A 164 4.68 -4.76 -1.31
N TYR A 165 3.54 -5.29 -1.77
CA TYR A 165 3.43 -6.58 -2.44
C TYR A 165 3.48 -6.48 -3.97
N TYR A 166 3.13 -5.33 -4.53
CA TYR A 166 3.14 -5.06 -5.97
C TYR A 166 4.32 -5.67 -6.75
N PRO A 167 5.60 -5.42 -6.41
CA PRO A 167 6.72 -5.98 -7.18
C PRO A 167 6.78 -7.51 -7.11
N PHE A 168 6.45 -8.10 -5.96
CA PHE A 168 6.49 -9.55 -5.76
C PHE A 168 5.33 -10.26 -6.45
N ILE A 169 4.13 -9.67 -6.45
CA ILE A 169 2.98 -10.19 -7.21
C ILE A 169 3.34 -10.23 -8.70
N HIS A 170 3.86 -9.12 -9.25
CA HIS A 170 4.27 -9.07 -10.65
C HIS A 170 5.39 -10.07 -10.98
N GLU A 171 6.37 -10.23 -10.09
CA GLU A 171 7.45 -11.19 -10.31
C GLU A 171 6.95 -12.64 -10.30
N VAL A 172 6.14 -13.01 -9.30
CA VAL A 172 5.72 -14.40 -9.09
C VAL A 172 4.59 -14.81 -10.04
N PHE A 173 3.51 -14.03 -10.11
CA PHE A 173 2.38 -14.33 -11.00
C PHE A 173 2.66 -13.93 -12.46
N GLY A 174 3.54 -12.95 -12.71
CA GLY A 174 3.92 -12.58 -14.07
C GLY A 174 4.98 -13.49 -14.70
N ALA A 175 5.76 -14.23 -13.90
CA ALA A 175 6.70 -15.21 -14.42
C ALA A 175 6.02 -16.50 -14.91
N GLN A 176 4.79 -16.77 -14.44
CA GLN A 176 4.07 -18.00 -14.71
C GLN A 176 2.63 -17.70 -15.15
N ASP A 177 2.30 -17.96 -16.42
CA ASP A 177 0.95 -17.74 -16.99
C ASP A 177 -0.11 -18.76 -16.51
N PHE A 178 0.01 -19.28 -15.28
CA PHE A 178 -0.95 -20.26 -14.74
C PHE A 178 -2.24 -19.62 -14.23
N LEU A 179 -2.14 -18.45 -13.59
CA LEU A 179 -3.28 -17.72 -13.03
C LEU A 179 -3.21 -16.26 -13.45
N PRO A 180 -4.02 -15.84 -14.45
CA PRO A 180 -4.16 -14.44 -14.80
C PRO A 180 -4.57 -13.60 -13.59
N PHE A 181 -3.99 -12.42 -13.43
CA PHE A 181 -4.22 -11.58 -12.25
C PHE A 181 -4.43 -10.11 -12.61
N GLU A 182 -5.13 -9.41 -11.73
CA GLU A 182 -5.34 -7.96 -11.78
C GLU A 182 -5.07 -7.37 -10.39
N ILE A 183 -4.36 -6.25 -10.33
CA ILE A 183 -4.08 -5.54 -9.07
C ILE A 183 -4.89 -4.24 -9.04
N LEU A 184 -5.77 -4.13 -8.06
CA LEU A 184 -6.64 -3.00 -7.78
C LEU A 184 -6.05 -2.15 -6.66
N ASP A 185 -6.61 -0.95 -6.48
CA ASP A 185 -6.35 -0.08 -5.31
C ASP A 185 -4.89 0.36 -5.09
N LEU A 186 -4.05 0.22 -6.12
CA LEU A 186 -2.70 0.77 -6.10
C LEU A 186 -2.75 2.30 -6.25
N PRO A 187 -2.02 3.05 -5.44
CA PRO A 187 -1.78 4.47 -5.71
C PRO A 187 -1.20 4.66 -7.11
N PHE A 188 -1.59 5.72 -7.82
CA PHE A 188 -1.08 6.00 -9.16
C PHE A 188 0.46 6.06 -9.20
N VAL A 189 1.09 6.61 -8.15
CA VAL A 189 2.56 6.64 -8.05
C VAL A 189 3.15 5.23 -8.03
N SER A 190 2.56 4.28 -7.30
CA SER A 190 3.10 2.91 -7.24
C SER A 190 3.06 2.21 -8.60
N GLN A 191 2.20 2.66 -9.52
CA GLN A 191 2.02 2.03 -10.83
C GLN A 191 3.01 2.52 -11.89
N SER A 192 3.66 3.67 -11.72
CA SER A 192 4.45 4.31 -12.79
C SER A 192 5.81 4.81 -12.31
N GLU A 193 6.84 4.49 -13.11
CA GLU A 193 8.21 4.93 -12.84
C GLU A 193 8.35 6.44 -13.01
N LEU A 194 7.60 7.03 -13.96
CA LEU A 194 7.54 8.47 -14.17
C LEU A 194 7.01 9.19 -12.93
N LEU A 195 5.86 8.75 -12.38
CA LEU A 195 5.27 9.38 -11.21
C LEU A 195 6.11 9.16 -9.96
N GLN A 196 6.78 8.00 -9.82
CA GLN A 196 7.77 7.77 -8.76
C GLN A 196 8.95 8.74 -8.86
N GLY A 197 9.48 8.93 -10.08
CA GLY A 197 10.56 9.88 -10.34
C GLY A 197 10.17 11.32 -10.05
N LEU A 198 9.01 11.77 -10.54
CA LEU A 198 8.48 13.11 -10.28
C LEU A 198 8.25 13.35 -8.79
N TRP A 199 7.62 12.40 -8.10
CA TRP A 199 7.41 12.50 -6.66
C TRP A 199 8.73 12.54 -5.89
N HIS A 200 9.71 11.75 -6.33
CA HIS A 200 11.04 11.74 -5.73
C HIS A 200 11.77 13.08 -5.94
N LEU A 201 11.65 13.69 -7.13
CA LEU A 201 12.14 15.03 -7.42
C LEU A 201 11.50 16.07 -6.48
N PHE A 202 10.18 16.01 -6.27
CA PHE A 202 9.50 16.89 -5.30
C PHE A 202 9.95 16.66 -3.85
N CYS A 203 10.53 15.51 -3.55
CA CYS A 203 11.06 15.18 -2.23
C CYS A 203 12.52 15.60 -2.02
N LEU A 204 13.25 16.03 -3.05
CA LEU A 204 14.68 16.33 -2.93
C LEU A 204 15.04 17.39 -1.88
N GLY A 205 14.19 18.40 -1.65
CA GLY A 205 14.42 19.43 -0.62
C GLY A 205 14.23 18.93 0.83
N ASP A 206 13.62 17.76 1.01
CA ASP A 206 13.45 17.11 2.32
C ASP A 206 14.50 16.02 2.58
N LEU A 207 15.24 15.60 1.56
CA LEU A 207 16.24 14.54 1.63
C LEU A 207 17.62 15.09 1.98
N LYS A 208 18.48 14.23 2.54
CA LYS A 208 19.90 14.54 2.78
C LYS A 208 20.74 14.46 1.51
N TRP A 209 20.23 13.83 0.46
CA TRP A 209 20.99 13.45 -0.74
C TRP A 209 22.05 12.41 -0.42
N GLU A 210 21.66 11.38 0.33
CA GLU A 210 22.46 10.17 0.48
C GLU A 210 22.64 9.47 -0.88
N VAL A 211 23.61 8.58 -0.99
CA VAL A 211 23.87 7.84 -2.24
C VAL A 211 22.60 7.12 -2.73
N ALA A 212 21.87 6.48 -1.83
CA ALA A 212 20.60 5.80 -2.13
C ALA A 212 19.51 6.75 -2.66
N ASP A 213 19.47 8.00 -2.17
CA ASP A 213 18.48 8.98 -2.60
C ASP A 213 18.64 9.29 -4.10
N LEU A 214 19.86 9.55 -4.57
CA LEU A 214 20.07 9.89 -5.98
C LEU A 214 20.12 8.66 -6.87
N LEU A 215 20.65 7.52 -6.39
CA LEU A 215 20.68 6.28 -7.15
C LEU A 215 19.30 5.78 -7.56
N LYS A 216 18.25 6.13 -6.79
CA LYS A 216 16.87 5.83 -7.15
C LYS A 216 16.47 6.38 -8.52
N PHE A 217 16.98 7.54 -8.97
CA PHE A 217 16.68 8.01 -10.33
C PHE A 217 17.30 7.14 -11.41
N PHE A 218 18.49 6.60 -11.14
CA PHE A 218 19.21 5.72 -12.06
C PHE A 218 18.61 4.31 -12.14
N THR A 219 17.55 4.01 -11.37
CA THR A 219 16.75 2.79 -11.54
C THR A 219 15.51 3.01 -12.42
N LEU A 220 15.15 4.26 -12.74
CA LEU A 220 13.91 4.60 -13.46
C LEU A 220 14.17 4.72 -14.96
N GLN A 221 13.50 3.89 -15.76
CA GLN A 221 13.66 3.87 -17.20
C GLN A 221 13.31 5.20 -17.88
N PRO A 222 12.22 5.92 -17.53
CA PRO A 222 11.92 7.23 -18.12
C PRO A 222 13.03 8.27 -17.91
N PHE A 223 13.73 8.20 -16.77
CA PHE A 223 14.83 9.10 -16.43
C PHE A 223 16.10 8.76 -17.21
N LEU A 224 16.48 7.47 -17.22
CA LEU A 224 17.65 6.99 -17.97
C LEU A 224 17.52 7.31 -19.48
N GLN A 225 16.34 7.06 -20.06
CA GLN A 225 16.10 7.35 -21.48
C GLN A 225 16.21 8.84 -21.80
N LYS A 226 15.69 9.71 -20.94
CA LYS A 226 15.74 11.17 -21.17
C LYS A 226 17.17 11.70 -21.17
N LEU A 227 17.99 11.21 -20.25
CA LEU A 227 19.34 11.69 -20.01
C LEU A 227 20.41 10.90 -20.79
N GLY A 228 19.98 9.91 -21.60
CA GLY A 228 20.85 9.15 -22.48
C GLY A 228 21.81 8.21 -21.74
N PHE A 229 21.35 7.59 -20.65
CA PHE A 229 22.10 6.58 -19.91
C PHE A 229 21.76 5.16 -20.39
N SER A 230 22.79 4.35 -20.62
CA SER A 230 22.63 2.90 -20.73
C SER A 230 22.46 2.25 -19.35
N LYS A 231 22.02 0.99 -19.32
CA LYS A 231 21.92 0.22 -18.06
C LYS A 231 23.28 -0.04 -17.43
N GLU A 232 24.33 -0.15 -18.23
CA GLU A 232 25.71 -0.30 -17.80
C GLU A 232 26.23 1.01 -17.18
N GLU A 233 26.01 2.14 -17.85
CA GLU A 233 26.36 3.48 -17.34
C GLU A 233 25.65 3.77 -16.01
N ALA A 234 24.38 3.37 -15.87
CA ALA A 234 23.63 3.52 -14.62
C ALA A 234 24.27 2.73 -13.45
N LYS A 235 24.84 1.54 -13.70
CA LYS A 235 25.55 0.75 -12.68
C LYS A 235 26.89 1.39 -12.29
N GLN A 236 27.55 2.09 -13.21
CA GLN A 236 28.81 2.80 -12.93
C GLN A 236 28.64 3.93 -11.92
N VAL A 237 27.43 4.51 -11.79
CA VAL A 237 27.18 5.58 -10.82
C VAL A 237 27.48 5.14 -9.39
N LEU A 238 27.09 3.91 -9.01
CA LEU A 238 27.40 3.37 -7.69
C LEU A 238 28.92 3.19 -7.50
N PHE A 239 29.60 2.68 -8.54
CA PHE A 239 31.06 2.55 -8.53
C PHE A 239 31.77 3.90 -8.31
N PHE A 240 31.32 4.96 -8.99
CA PHE A 240 31.85 6.31 -8.77
C PHE A 240 31.61 6.79 -7.34
N CYS A 241 30.43 6.53 -6.77
CA CYS A 241 30.11 6.92 -5.39
C CYS A 241 31.02 6.23 -4.38
N GLU A 242 31.22 4.92 -4.53
CA GLU A 242 32.09 4.12 -3.65
C GLU A 242 33.55 4.57 -3.78
N ARG A 243 34.04 4.78 -5.01
CA ARG A 243 35.42 5.20 -5.27
C ARG A 243 35.72 6.60 -4.75
N ALA A 244 34.79 7.53 -4.89
CA ALA A 244 34.91 8.89 -4.39
C ALA A 244 34.62 9.03 -2.88
N HIS A 245 34.20 7.95 -2.22
CA HIS A 245 33.74 7.94 -0.84
C HIS A 245 32.62 8.97 -0.59
N ILE A 246 31.69 9.09 -1.54
CA ILE A 246 30.52 9.95 -1.41
C ILE A 246 29.60 9.36 -0.34
N LYS A 247 29.12 10.23 0.56
CA LYS A 247 28.22 9.85 1.65
C LYS A 247 26.86 10.51 1.48
N TRP A 248 26.84 11.83 1.49
CA TRP A 248 25.60 12.62 1.41
C TRP A 248 25.86 14.09 1.14
N GLY A 249 24.81 14.81 0.69
CA GLY A 249 24.84 16.25 0.50
C GLY A 249 25.58 16.66 -0.77
N TYR A 250 25.00 17.62 -1.49
CA TYR A 250 25.58 18.11 -2.75
C TYR A 250 26.90 18.86 -2.54
N GLU A 251 26.91 19.85 -1.62
CA GLU A 251 28.08 20.65 -1.24
C GLU A 251 28.04 21.05 0.26
N LYS A 252 29.11 21.67 0.77
CA LYS A 252 29.20 22.14 2.17
C LYS A 252 28.02 23.02 2.59
N LYS A 253 27.61 23.98 1.74
CA LYS A 253 26.47 24.87 2.01
C LYS A 253 25.15 24.10 2.16
N HIS A 254 24.93 23.10 1.31
CA HIS A 254 23.75 22.24 1.40
C HIS A 254 23.73 21.47 2.73
N ARG A 255 24.86 20.85 3.12
CA ARG A 255 24.97 20.15 4.42
C ARG A 255 24.66 21.07 5.59
N ASN A 256 25.26 22.26 5.60
CA ASN A 256 25.04 23.24 6.67
C ASN A 256 23.57 23.65 6.76
N ARG A 257 22.90 23.92 5.63
CA ARG A 257 21.47 24.23 5.59
C ARG A 257 20.62 23.10 6.18
N TRP A 258 20.94 21.86 5.82
CA TRP A 258 20.21 20.69 6.33
C TRP A 258 20.42 20.50 7.85
N ILE A 259 21.67 20.60 8.32
CA ILE A 259 22.00 20.46 9.74
C ILE A 259 21.29 21.55 10.56
N GLN A 260 21.34 22.82 10.11
CA GLN A 260 20.64 23.94 10.75
C GLN A 260 19.12 23.73 10.82
N LYS A 261 18.51 23.13 9.79
CA LYS A 261 17.07 22.79 9.79
C LYS A 261 16.71 21.74 10.85
N THR A 262 17.65 20.88 11.23
CA THR A 262 17.42 19.76 12.16
C THR A 262 17.94 19.98 13.58
N ALA A 263 18.99 20.78 13.76
CA ALA A 263 19.60 21.05 15.06
C ALA A 263 18.85 22.19 15.77
N ARG A 264 17.95 21.83 16.70
CA ARG A 264 17.27 22.76 17.60
C ARG A 264 18.21 23.20 18.74
N ASP A 265 18.97 24.27 18.53
CA ASP A 265 19.77 24.95 19.58
C ASP A 265 21.06 24.23 20.06
N GLN A 266 21.86 23.69 19.14
CA GLN A 266 23.25 23.29 19.43
C GLN A 266 24.25 24.03 18.53
N GLU A 267 25.44 24.35 19.04
CA GLU A 267 26.55 24.88 18.24
C GLU A 267 26.92 23.87 17.15
N VAL A 268 26.54 24.17 15.91
CA VAL A 268 26.80 23.30 14.77
C VAL A 268 28.23 23.54 14.30
N GLN A 269 29.09 22.55 14.49
CA GLN A 269 30.42 22.50 13.86
C GLN A 269 30.26 22.52 12.33
N GLU A 270 31.04 23.34 11.63
CA GLU A 270 30.95 23.46 10.17
C GLU A 270 31.09 22.11 9.49
N ALA A 271 30.17 21.78 8.58
CA ALA A 271 30.25 20.54 7.82
C ALA A 271 31.52 20.52 6.96
N SER A 272 32.21 19.38 6.95
CA SER A 272 33.28 19.13 5.98
C SER A 272 32.71 18.99 4.57
N GLU A 273 33.48 19.40 3.57
CA GLU A 273 33.18 19.18 2.16
C GLU A 273 33.47 17.74 1.72
N ALA A 274 34.29 17.00 2.48
CA ALA A 274 34.62 15.61 2.23
C ALA A 274 33.38 14.71 2.21
N GLY A 275 33.27 13.88 1.17
CA GLY A 275 32.16 12.95 0.96
C GLY A 275 30.86 13.62 0.51
N THR A 276 30.89 14.88 0.07
CA THR A 276 29.80 15.50 -0.71
C THR A 276 29.87 15.05 -2.16
N TRP A 277 28.76 15.15 -2.89
CA TRP A 277 28.70 14.75 -4.30
C TRP A 277 29.64 15.58 -5.17
N LYS A 278 29.59 16.92 -5.05
CA LYS A 278 30.44 17.83 -5.81
C LYS A 278 31.92 17.52 -5.59
N TYR A 279 32.33 17.44 -4.33
CA TYR A 279 33.72 17.12 -3.95
C TYR A 279 34.17 15.75 -4.46
N GLY A 280 33.32 14.73 -4.33
CA GLY A 280 33.66 13.38 -4.77
C GLY A 280 33.88 13.30 -6.28
N LEU A 281 32.95 13.85 -7.06
CA LEU A 281 32.99 13.78 -8.53
C LEU A 281 34.07 14.68 -9.12
N GLU A 282 34.33 15.87 -8.56
CA GLU A 282 35.43 16.73 -9.01
C GLU A 282 36.80 16.06 -8.81
N ARG A 283 37.00 15.32 -7.72
CA ARG A 283 38.23 14.57 -7.48
C ARG A 283 38.45 13.43 -8.48
N LEU A 284 37.36 12.75 -8.86
CA LEU A 284 37.38 11.74 -9.91
C LEU A 284 37.72 12.36 -11.26
N LEU A 285 37.13 13.51 -11.59
CA LEU A 285 37.42 14.25 -12.81
C LEU A 285 38.88 14.71 -12.86
N LEU A 286 39.42 15.23 -11.75
CA LEU A 286 40.83 15.61 -11.64
C LEU A 286 41.76 14.41 -11.83
N GLY A 287 41.36 13.23 -11.33
CA GLY A 287 42.10 11.99 -11.52
C GLY A 287 42.28 11.56 -12.97
N LEU A 288 41.38 11.97 -13.87
CA LEU A 288 41.50 11.71 -15.32
C LEU A 288 42.53 12.62 -16.01
N VAL A 289 42.82 13.78 -15.42
CA VAL A 289 43.69 14.81 -16.01
C VAL A 289 45.12 14.72 -15.47
N VAL A 290 45.30 14.30 -14.21
CA VAL A 290 46.60 14.25 -13.55
C VAL A 290 47.37 13.00 -13.95
N THR A 291 48.49 13.17 -14.64
CA THR A 291 49.43 12.09 -15.02
C THR A 291 50.48 11.84 -13.92
N GLU A 292 51.09 10.64 -13.93
CA GLU A 292 52.04 10.16 -12.90
C GLU A 292 53.25 11.09 -12.65
N ASP A 293 53.69 11.86 -13.65
CA ASP A 293 54.83 12.80 -13.58
C ASP A 293 54.55 14.08 -12.77
N ALA A 294 53.35 14.22 -12.20
CA ALA A 294 52.89 15.38 -11.46
C ALA A 294 53.14 15.29 -9.94
N GLU A 295 54.25 14.71 -9.47
CA GLU A 295 54.61 14.71 -8.04
C GLU A 295 54.67 16.13 -7.45
N ASN A 296 55.04 17.13 -8.27
CA ASN A 296 55.02 18.54 -7.87
C ASN A 296 53.61 19.15 -7.86
N THR A 297 52.69 18.67 -8.70
CA THR A 297 51.30 19.16 -8.74
C THR A 297 50.46 18.56 -7.59
N ARG A 298 50.80 17.35 -7.11
CA ARG A 298 50.22 16.76 -5.87
C ARG A 298 50.44 17.62 -4.62
N ARG A 299 51.47 18.48 -4.61
CA ARG A 299 51.80 19.39 -3.48
C ARG A 299 51.26 20.81 -3.64
N GLN A 300 50.82 21.21 -4.84
CA GLN A 300 50.37 22.57 -5.16
C GLN A 300 48.89 22.65 -5.59
N ALA A 301 48.22 21.53 -5.85
CA ALA A 301 46.78 21.51 -6.08
C ALA A 301 46.02 21.76 -4.78
N VAL A 302 45.41 22.93 -4.75
CA VAL A 302 44.59 23.55 -3.71
C VAL A 302 43.31 22.74 -3.47
N GLU A 303 42.94 22.48 -2.22
CA GLU A 303 41.60 22.08 -1.72
C GLU A 303 41.04 20.69 -2.17
N TYR A 304 41.36 20.17 -3.36
CA TYR A 304 40.86 18.89 -3.88
C TYR A 304 42.00 17.95 -4.31
N PHE A 305 42.09 16.76 -3.72
CA PHE A 305 43.08 15.74 -4.08
C PHE A 305 42.57 14.83 -5.20
N PRO A 306 43.28 14.70 -6.35
CA PRO A 306 42.86 13.82 -7.44
C PRO A 306 42.73 12.36 -6.97
N LEU A 307 41.72 11.66 -7.49
CA LEU A 307 41.48 10.24 -7.21
C LEU A 307 41.72 9.41 -8.46
N GLU A 308 42.71 8.53 -8.41
CA GLU A 308 42.97 7.55 -9.46
C GLU A 308 41.91 6.42 -9.42
N GLY A 309 41.76 5.68 -10.52
CA GLY A 309 40.91 4.48 -10.58
C GLY A 309 39.60 4.62 -11.37
N ILE A 310 39.53 5.60 -12.27
CA ILE A 310 38.54 5.67 -13.34
C ILE A 310 39.30 5.73 -14.66
N GLU A 311 38.79 5.04 -15.68
CA GLU A 311 39.39 5.02 -17.01
C GLU A 311 38.87 6.17 -17.88
N MET A 312 39.64 6.58 -18.91
CA MET A 312 39.20 7.61 -19.87
C MET A 312 37.92 7.24 -20.63
N THR A 313 37.63 5.94 -20.75
CA THR A 313 36.40 5.41 -21.34
C THR A 313 35.16 5.78 -20.52
N GLU A 314 35.32 6.03 -19.21
CA GLU A 314 34.23 6.33 -18.27
C GLU A 314 34.02 7.85 -18.07
N ALA A 315 34.89 8.68 -18.65
CA ALA A 315 34.86 10.13 -18.51
C ALA A 315 33.54 10.76 -18.98
N ILE A 316 32.95 10.22 -20.05
CA ILE A 316 31.67 10.70 -20.58
C ILE A 316 30.55 10.41 -19.58
N THR A 317 30.51 9.19 -19.01
CA THR A 317 29.52 8.82 -17.99
C THR A 317 29.66 9.70 -16.76
N LEU A 318 30.89 9.93 -16.28
CA LEU A 318 31.16 10.82 -15.15
C LEU A 318 30.63 12.24 -15.42
N GLY A 319 30.90 12.79 -16.60
CA GLY A 319 30.40 14.11 -17.00
C GLY A 319 28.86 14.18 -17.03
N LYS A 320 28.19 13.16 -17.57
CA LYS A 320 26.72 13.07 -17.53
C LYS A 320 26.20 13.06 -16.09
N VAL A 321 26.80 12.26 -15.21
CA VAL A 321 26.42 12.16 -13.79
C VAL A 321 26.58 13.50 -13.09
N MET A 322 27.71 14.18 -13.28
CA MET A 322 27.96 15.51 -12.72
C MET A 322 26.90 16.52 -13.17
N GLN A 323 26.60 16.57 -14.47
CA GLN A 323 25.60 17.48 -15.03
C GLN A 323 24.21 17.23 -14.44
N VAL A 324 23.80 15.96 -14.35
CA VAL A 324 22.47 15.58 -13.82
C VAL A 324 22.33 15.94 -12.36
N ILE A 325 23.36 15.69 -11.55
CA ILE A 325 23.34 16.00 -10.13
C ILE A 325 23.30 17.52 -9.90
N GLU A 326 24.05 18.28 -10.71
CA GLU A 326 23.97 19.74 -10.73
C GLU A 326 22.55 20.22 -11.08
N ASP A 327 21.99 19.69 -12.17
CA ASP A 327 20.65 20.07 -12.62
C ASP A 327 19.60 19.77 -11.55
N LEU A 328 19.64 18.61 -10.91
CA LEU A 328 18.74 18.29 -9.80
C LEU A 328 18.92 19.26 -8.62
N TYR A 329 20.15 19.71 -8.36
CA TYR A 329 20.45 20.58 -7.23
C TYR A 329 19.91 21.99 -7.46
N GLN A 330 20.12 22.52 -8.67
CA GLN A 330 19.59 23.83 -9.07
C GLN A 330 18.06 23.84 -9.07
N GLU A 331 17.41 22.76 -9.50
CA GLU A 331 15.96 22.66 -9.48
C GLU A 331 15.42 22.54 -8.05
N MET A 332 16.08 21.79 -7.18
CA MET A 332 15.72 21.75 -5.76
C MET A 332 15.82 23.13 -5.11
N LEU A 333 16.88 23.90 -5.38
CA LEU A 333 17.02 25.27 -4.90
C LEU A 333 15.92 26.19 -5.44
N THR A 334 15.56 26.02 -6.72
CA THR A 334 14.51 26.79 -7.37
C THR A 334 13.15 26.51 -6.73
N LEU A 335 12.81 25.24 -6.55
CA LEU A 335 11.57 24.82 -5.90
C LEU A 335 11.46 25.32 -4.46
N ASP A 336 12.54 25.23 -3.67
CA ASP A 336 12.55 25.67 -2.28
C ASP A 336 12.36 27.20 -2.13
N ALA A 337 12.91 27.98 -3.06
CA ALA A 337 12.83 29.45 -3.03
C ALA A 337 11.56 30.00 -3.71
N ALA A 338 10.86 29.20 -4.51
CA ALA A 338 9.77 29.64 -5.36
C ALA A 338 8.51 30.04 -4.58
N ILE A 339 8.04 31.26 -4.85
CA ILE A 339 6.73 31.77 -4.45
C ILE A 339 6.08 32.36 -5.70
N TRP A 340 5.30 31.53 -6.39
CA TRP A 340 4.79 31.86 -7.73
C TRP A 340 3.28 31.75 -7.83
N SER A 341 2.72 32.37 -8.86
CA SER A 341 1.32 32.13 -9.26
C SER A 341 1.17 30.69 -9.79
N LEU A 342 -0.07 30.19 -9.78
CA LEU A 342 -0.35 28.84 -10.27
C LEU A 342 0.01 28.65 -11.75
N ASP A 343 -0.13 29.67 -12.60
CA ASP A 343 0.22 29.55 -14.02
C ASP A 343 1.72 29.36 -14.24
N VAL A 344 2.56 30.10 -13.48
CA VAL A 344 4.02 29.93 -13.50
C VAL A 344 4.40 28.56 -12.92
N TRP A 345 3.71 28.10 -11.88
CA TRP A 345 3.90 26.74 -11.37
C TRP A 345 3.59 25.68 -12.42
N ILE A 346 2.50 25.83 -13.17
CA ILE A 346 2.11 24.88 -14.21
C ILE A 346 3.18 24.82 -15.31
N GLU A 347 3.62 25.98 -15.81
CA GLU A 347 4.66 26.06 -16.84
C GLU A 347 5.98 25.43 -16.35
N HIS A 348 6.40 25.74 -15.12
CA HIS A 348 7.61 25.18 -14.54
C HIS A 348 7.51 23.66 -14.33
N LEU A 349 6.38 23.15 -13.82
CA LEU A 349 6.16 21.72 -13.64
C LEU A 349 6.12 20.95 -14.97
N GLN A 350 5.59 21.57 -16.03
CA GLN A 350 5.67 21.03 -17.40
C GLN A 350 7.12 20.99 -17.91
N GLY A 351 7.88 22.06 -17.66
CA GLY A 351 9.31 22.10 -17.97
C GLY A 351 10.10 21.02 -17.21
N LEU A 352 9.79 20.77 -15.93
CA LEU A 352 10.46 19.76 -15.12
C LEU A 352 10.24 18.34 -15.64
N ILE A 353 9.00 17.97 -15.95
CA ILE A 353 8.72 16.65 -16.50
C ILE A 353 9.42 16.47 -17.84
N GLU A 354 9.38 17.48 -18.72
CA GLU A 354 10.07 17.47 -20.01
C GLU A 354 11.60 17.45 -19.89
N LYS A 355 12.18 18.07 -18.87
CA LYS A 355 13.64 18.13 -18.63
C LYS A 355 14.20 16.79 -18.18
N PHE A 356 13.56 16.11 -17.23
CA PHE A 356 14.12 14.92 -16.57
C PHE A 356 13.56 13.58 -17.03
N PHE A 357 12.42 13.54 -17.71
CA PHE A 357 11.78 12.27 -18.06
C PHE A 357 11.37 12.17 -19.53
N CYS A 358 11.41 10.96 -20.06
CA CYS A 358 10.90 10.58 -21.36
C CYS A 358 9.79 9.55 -21.18
N TRP A 359 8.55 9.90 -21.55
CA TRP A 359 7.38 9.03 -21.40
C TRP A 359 6.68 8.69 -22.73
N LYS A 360 6.93 9.47 -23.79
CA LYS A 360 6.27 9.30 -25.10
C LYS A 360 6.62 7.99 -25.82
N SER A 361 7.71 7.34 -25.41
CA SER A 361 8.17 6.04 -25.94
C SER A 361 7.66 4.85 -25.13
N LEU A 362 6.90 5.07 -24.04
CA LEU A 362 6.54 4.08 -23.04
C LEU A 362 5.02 4.10 -22.80
N PRO A 363 4.24 3.18 -23.38
CA PRO A 363 2.77 3.25 -23.36
C PRO A 363 2.15 3.37 -21.96
N LYS A 364 2.71 2.63 -20.98
CA LYS A 364 2.26 2.69 -19.57
C LYS A 364 2.50 4.06 -18.95
N GLU A 365 3.65 4.66 -19.24
CA GLU A 365 4.05 5.95 -18.69
C GLU A 365 3.34 7.12 -19.40
N GLU A 366 2.98 6.95 -20.67
CA GLU A 366 2.19 7.93 -21.43
C GLU A 366 0.83 8.18 -20.78
N SER A 367 0.10 7.11 -20.42
CA SER A 367 -1.18 7.22 -19.70
C SER A 367 -1.03 7.94 -18.35
N MET A 368 0.09 7.76 -17.67
CA MET A 368 0.36 8.37 -16.36
C MET A 368 0.84 9.82 -16.48
N ALA A 369 1.52 10.16 -17.58
CA ALA A 369 1.81 11.55 -17.94
C ALA A 369 0.52 12.32 -18.23
N GLU A 370 -0.44 11.72 -18.94
CA GLU A 370 -1.76 12.33 -19.16
C GLU A 370 -2.48 12.62 -17.85
N PHE A 371 -2.48 11.67 -16.90
CA PHE A 371 -3.00 11.89 -15.54
C PHE A 371 -2.33 13.08 -14.84
N PHE A 372 -1.00 13.20 -14.92
CA PHE A 372 -0.27 14.34 -14.36
C PHE A 372 -0.69 15.67 -15.04
N LEU A 373 -0.82 15.69 -16.36
CA LEU A 373 -1.30 16.84 -17.11
C LEU A 373 -2.75 17.21 -16.75
N GLU A 374 -3.62 16.24 -16.43
CA GLU A 374 -4.95 16.50 -15.89
C GLU A 374 -4.91 17.17 -14.52
N GLN A 375 -3.97 16.79 -13.64
CA GLN A 375 -3.78 17.47 -12.36
C GLN A 375 -3.36 18.94 -12.57
N LEU A 376 -2.54 19.22 -13.58
CA LEU A 376 -2.16 20.59 -13.95
C LEU A 376 -3.35 21.38 -14.49
N LYS A 377 -4.24 20.75 -15.28
CA LYS A 377 -5.50 21.40 -15.72
C LYS A 377 -6.38 21.78 -14.53
N MET A 378 -6.44 20.95 -13.49
CA MET A 378 -7.16 21.30 -12.25
C MET A 378 -6.52 22.49 -11.54
N LEU A 379 -5.18 22.57 -11.47
CA LEU A 379 -4.50 23.77 -10.96
C LEU A 379 -4.81 25.02 -11.79
N HIS A 380 -4.89 24.89 -13.11
CA HIS A 380 -5.26 26.01 -13.99
C HIS A 380 -6.70 26.51 -13.72
N GLN A 381 -7.64 25.60 -13.49
CA GLN A 381 -9.00 26.01 -13.11
C GLN A 381 -9.02 26.79 -11.77
N LEU A 382 -8.11 26.47 -10.86
CA LEU A 382 -7.93 27.21 -9.60
C LEU A 382 -7.22 28.55 -9.83
N SER A 383 -6.28 28.63 -10.78
CA SER A 383 -5.58 29.87 -11.14
C SER A 383 -6.55 30.92 -11.68
N VAL A 384 -7.49 30.51 -12.54
CA VAL A 384 -8.54 31.39 -13.08
C VAL A 384 -9.42 32.01 -11.98
N ARG A 385 -9.69 31.25 -10.91
CA ARG A 385 -10.50 31.74 -9.78
C ARG A 385 -9.73 32.71 -8.88
N ASN A 386 -8.40 32.54 -8.77
CA ASN A 386 -7.55 33.33 -7.89
C ASN A 386 -6.23 33.74 -8.58
N PRO A 387 -6.27 34.62 -9.61
CA PRO A 387 -5.10 34.89 -10.45
C PRO A 387 -3.97 35.63 -9.74
N LYS A 388 -4.27 36.33 -8.64
CA LYS A 388 -3.28 37.09 -7.86
C LYS A 388 -2.66 36.28 -6.72
N ALA A 389 -3.15 35.08 -6.44
CA ALA A 389 -2.64 34.27 -5.34
C ALA A 389 -1.31 33.62 -5.72
N THR A 390 -0.35 33.69 -4.79
CA THR A 390 0.95 33.04 -4.92
C THR A 390 1.09 31.92 -3.90
N TYR A 391 1.78 30.86 -4.28
CA TYR A 391 1.94 29.66 -3.48
C TYR A 391 3.41 29.27 -3.42
N GLY A 392 3.87 28.87 -2.23
CA GLY A 392 5.16 28.21 -2.08
C GLY A 392 5.07 26.74 -2.50
N PHE A 393 6.22 26.13 -2.81
CA PHE A 393 6.27 24.75 -3.29
C PHE A 393 5.63 23.73 -2.34
N SER A 394 5.70 23.95 -1.02
CA SER A 394 5.05 23.08 -0.03
C SER A 394 3.55 22.89 -0.25
N SER A 395 2.86 23.93 -0.74
CA SER A 395 1.42 23.86 -1.08
C SER A 395 1.18 23.04 -2.34
N ILE A 396 2.01 23.24 -3.35
CA ILE A 396 1.97 22.50 -4.63
C ILE A 396 2.30 21.03 -4.39
N LYS A 397 3.36 20.74 -3.65
CA LYS A 397 3.76 19.40 -3.22
C LYS A 397 2.64 18.70 -2.47
N ARG A 398 1.94 19.39 -1.56
CA ARG A 398 0.78 18.82 -0.84
C ARG A 398 -0.41 18.51 -1.77
N PHE A 399 -0.66 19.37 -2.76
CA PHE A 399 -1.68 19.11 -3.78
C PHE A 399 -1.37 17.83 -4.56
N PHE A 400 -0.13 17.70 -5.06
CA PHE A 400 0.30 16.50 -5.78
C PHE A 400 0.35 15.27 -4.90
N LYS A 401 0.79 15.37 -3.64
CA LYS A 401 0.76 14.27 -2.67
C LYS A 401 -0.62 13.62 -2.63
N LYS A 402 -1.66 14.44 -2.42
CA LYS A 402 -3.05 13.97 -2.38
C LYS A 402 -3.50 13.38 -3.70
N ALA A 403 -3.11 13.96 -4.83
CA ALA A 403 -3.49 13.44 -6.15
C ALA A 403 -2.84 12.08 -6.43
N PHE A 404 -1.58 11.93 -6.04
CA PHE A 404 -0.73 10.77 -6.27
C PHE A 404 -1.05 9.60 -5.33
N GLU A 405 -1.48 9.91 -4.10
CA GLU A 405 -2.00 8.94 -3.12
C GLU A 405 -3.41 8.43 -3.47
N LYS A 406 -4.12 9.06 -4.43
CA LYS A 406 -5.39 8.51 -4.90
C LYS A 406 -5.12 7.12 -5.47
N LYS A 407 -5.87 6.16 -4.96
CA LYS A 407 -5.87 4.79 -5.45
C LYS A 407 -6.55 4.78 -6.82
N GLY A 408 -5.83 4.27 -7.80
CA GLY A 408 -6.30 4.14 -9.17
C GLY A 408 -6.59 2.68 -9.47
N ALA A 409 -7.86 2.34 -9.64
CA ALA A 409 -8.35 1.36 -10.62
C ALA A 409 -9.88 1.43 -10.64
N LYS A 410 -10.46 1.75 -11.79
CA LYS A 410 -11.79 1.22 -12.13
C LYS A 410 -11.54 -0.23 -12.53
N VAL A 411 -12.33 -1.17 -12.00
CA VAL A 411 -12.33 -2.58 -12.43
C VAL A 411 -12.24 -2.62 -13.95
N SER A 412 -11.18 -3.22 -14.49
CA SER A 412 -11.08 -3.43 -15.92
C SER A 412 -12.22 -4.36 -16.32
N GLN A 413 -13.25 -3.82 -16.98
CA GLN A 413 -14.34 -4.63 -17.50
C GLN A 413 -13.88 -5.66 -18.56
N ALA A 414 -12.62 -5.58 -19.00
CA ALA A 414 -12.07 -6.39 -20.08
C ALA A 414 -11.79 -7.84 -19.68
N ASN A 415 -11.36 -8.10 -18.43
CA ASN A 415 -10.95 -9.46 -18.02
C ASN A 415 -11.80 -9.94 -16.83
N LYS A 416 -12.81 -10.77 -17.13
CA LYS A 416 -13.67 -11.35 -16.10
C LYS A 416 -13.04 -12.53 -15.36
N GLU A 417 -12.02 -13.18 -15.94
CA GLU A 417 -11.39 -14.40 -15.44
C GLU A 417 -9.97 -14.14 -14.90
N VAL A 418 -9.85 -13.29 -13.87
CA VAL A 418 -8.57 -12.96 -13.24
C VAL A 418 -8.68 -13.06 -11.73
N VAL A 419 -7.58 -13.47 -11.08
CA VAL A 419 -7.38 -13.35 -9.64
C VAL A 419 -7.28 -11.86 -9.29
N ARG A 420 -8.13 -11.39 -8.38
CA ARG A 420 -8.13 -9.97 -7.99
C ARG A 420 -7.31 -9.75 -6.73
N PHE A 421 -6.27 -8.94 -6.83
CA PHE A 421 -5.52 -8.41 -5.70
C PHE A 421 -6.04 -7.02 -5.36
N SER A 422 -6.36 -6.75 -4.11
CA SER A 422 -6.92 -5.47 -3.68
C SER A 422 -6.42 -5.09 -2.27
N SER A 423 -6.49 -3.80 -1.96
CA SER A 423 -6.25 -3.34 -0.60
C SER A 423 -7.33 -3.90 0.33
N LEU A 424 -6.99 -4.18 1.59
CA LEU A 424 -7.97 -4.64 2.59
C LEU A 424 -8.95 -3.52 2.98
N GLU A 425 -9.88 -3.15 2.12
CA GLU A 425 -10.90 -2.12 2.39
C GLU A 425 -12.28 -2.77 2.60
N ALA A 426 -13.14 -2.14 3.41
CA ALA A 426 -14.48 -2.68 3.70
C ALA A 426 -15.32 -2.91 2.44
N SER A 427 -15.14 -2.08 1.40
CA SER A 427 -15.81 -2.20 0.10
C SER A 427 -15.22 -3.27 -0.83
N ALA A 428 -14.09 -3.87 -0.47
CA ALA A 428 -13.43 -4.87 -1.32
C ALA A 428 -14.10 -6.26 -1.26
N PHE A 429 -14.96 -6.49 -0.27
CA PHE A 429 -15.61 -7.79 -0.05
C PHE A 429 -16.84 -8.00 -0.95
N TYR A 430 -16.88 -9.15 -1.61
CA TYR A 430 -18.03 -9.67 -2.33
C TYR A 430 -17.97 -11.21 -2.32
N GLY A 431 -19.09 -11.88 -2.61
CA GLY A 431 -19.16 -13.35 -2.56
C GLY A 431 -18.25 -13.98 -3.61
N VAL A 432 -17.31 -14.82 -3.16
CA VAL A 432 -16.34 -15.55 -4.00
C VAL A 432 -16.01 -16.90 -3.37
N LYS A 433 -15.52 -17.86 -4.15
CA LYS A 433 -15.15 -19.18 -3.60
C LYS A 433 -13.96 -19.11 -2.67
N VAL A 434 -12.94 -18.30 -2.99
CA VAL A 434 -11.70 -18.22 -2.22
C VAL A 434 -11.39 -16.78 -1.84
N ILE A 435 -11.14 -16.54 -0.55
CA ILE A 435 -10.58 -15.28 -0.05
C ILE A 435 -9.23 -15.55 0.61
N ALA A 436 -8.19 -14.84 0.18
CA ALA A 436 -6.86 -14.88 0.79
C ALA A 436 -6.50 -13.54 1.45
N LEU A 437 -6.03 -13.56 2.69
CA LEU A 437 -5.43 -12.42 3.39
C LEU A 437 -3.92 -12.60 3.47
N LEU A 438 -3.16 -11.63 2.96
CA LEU A 438 -1.69 -11.63 3.02
C LEU A 438 -1.17 -10.42 3.81
N GLY A 439 0.04 -10.55 4.35
CA GLY A 439 0.73 -9.48 5.06
C GLY A 439 0.09 -9.10 6.38
N LEU A 440 -0.46 -10.08 7.11
CA LEU A 440 -0.99 -9.89 8.46
C LEU A 440 0.14 -9.91 9.50
N ASP A 441 1.16 -9.08 9.28
CA ASP A 441 2.35 -8.96 10.13
C ASP A 441 2.07 -8.06 11.35
N GLU A 442 2.73 -8.30 12.49
CA GLU A 442 2.56 -7.54 13.75
C GLU A 442 2.66 -6.01 13.59
N GLU A 443 3.58 -5.52 12.74
CA GLU A 443 3.82 -4.08 12.54
C GLU A 443 2.94 -3.46 11.44
N VAL A 444 2.26 -4.28 10.64
CA VAL A 444 1.48 -3.84 9.46
C VAL A 444 -0.01 -3.94 9.71
N PHE A 445 -0.45 -4.96 10.46
CA PHE A 445 -1.85 -5.26 10.70
C PHE A 445 -2.10 -5.47 12.20
N PRO A 446 -3.16 -4.89 12.79
CA PRO A 446 -4.09 -3.94 12.18
C PRO A 446 -3.42 -2.62 11.80
N ARG A 447 -4.01 -1.94 10.81
CA ARG A 447 -3.55 -0.67 10.28
C ARG A 447 -3.67 0.41 11.33
N ALA A 448 -2.55 1.03 11.68
CA ALA A 448 -2.54 2.17 12.58
C ALA A 448 -2.86 3.47 11.83
N VAL A 449 -3.67 4.34 12.46
CA VAL A 449 -3.75 5.75 12.05
C VAL A 449 -2.88 6.58 12.98
N PRO A 450 -1.89 7.34 12.45
CA PRO A 450 -1.03 8.16 13.30
C PRO A 450 -1.88 9.18 14.08
N PRO A 451 -1.60 9.38 15.38
CA PRO A 451 -2.35 10.31 16.20
C PRO A 451 -2.23 11.73 15.62
N ARG A 452 -3.37 12.37 15.33
CA ARG A 452 -3.40 13.78 14.95
C ARG A 452 -3.52 14.60 16.23
N PRO A 453 -2.64 15.60 16.49
CA PRO A 453 -2.67 16.38 17.73
C PRO A 453 -3.98 17.12 18.02
N LEU A 454 -4.79 17.39 16.99
CA LEU A 454 -6.10 18.04 17.10
C LEU A 454 -7.27 17.03 17.15
N ARG A 455 -7.01 15.72 17.15
CA ARG A 455 -8.04 14.68 17.15
C ARG A 455 -8.92 14.72 18.40
N ALA A 456 -8.38 15.17 19.54
CA ALA A 456 -9.17 15.35 20.76
C ALA A 456 -10.32 16.35 20.60
N ILE A 457 -10.24 17.30 19.66
CA ILE A 457 -11.34 18.23 19.31
C ILE A 457 -12.27 17.59 18.26
N GLU A 458 -11.78 16.63 17.48
CA GLU A 458 -12.58 15.88 16.49
C GLU A 458 -13.38 14.75 17.14
N GLU A 459 -12.92 14.15 18.24
CA GLU A 459 -13.58 13.01 18.92
C GLU A 459 -15.00 13.34 19.40
N ASP A 460 -15.25 14.56 19.89
CA ASP A 460 -16.59 15.04 20.25
C ASP A 460 -17.55 15.16 19.05
N PHE A 461 -17.03 15.19 17.81
CA PHE A 461 -17.81 15.26 16.56
C PHE A 461 -17.75 13.98 15.71
N MET A 462 -16.96 12.97 16.11
CA MET A 462 -16.57 11.83 15.27
C MET A 462 -16.96 10.47 15.86
N GLU A 463 -17.89 10.39 16.82
CA GLU A 463 -18.46 9.14 17.37
C GLU A 463 -18.87 8.11 16.29
N GLU A 464 -19.04 8.56 15.05
CA GLU A 464 -19.58 7.81 13.91
C GLU A 464 -18.52 7.20 12.98
N LYS A 465 -17.25 7.61 13.05
CA LYS A 465 -16.22 7.03 12.17
C LYS A 465 -15.60 5.78 12.83
N PRO A 466 -15.67 4.60 12.19
CA PRO A 466 -14.95 3.42 12.64
C PRO A 466 -13.49 3.72 12.90
N SER A 467 -12.98 3.17 14.00
CA SER A 467 -11.53 3.08 14.15
C SER A 467 -10.97 2.09 13.12
N PRO A 468 -9.75 2.31 12.59
CA PRO A 468 -9.12 1.38 11.65
C PRO A 468 -9.07 -0.06 12.17
N ILE A 469 -8.85 -0.21 13.48
CA ILE A 469 -8.82 -1.51 14.14
C ILE A 469 -10.20 -2.20 14.17
N GLU A 470 -11.30 -1.45 14.26
CA GLU A 470 -12.65 -1.99 14.10
C GLU A 470 -12.94 -2.40 12.64
N GLU A 471 -12.44 -1.62 11.67
CA GLU A 471 -12.55 -1.98 10.24
C GLU A 471 -11.77 -3.26 9.93
N ASP A 472 -10.56 -3.40 10.48
CA ASP A 472 -9.71 -4.57 10.29
C ASP A 472 -10.26 -5.83 10.97
N ARG A 473 -10.85 -5.67 12.17
CA ARG A 473 -11.60 -6.75 12.83
C ARG A 473 -12.79 -7.19 11.99
N GLN A 474 -13.58 -6.23 11.50
CA GLN A 474 -14.69 -6.54 10.61
C GLN A 474 -14.21 -7.19 9.31
N ALA A 475 -13.05 -6.80 8.79
CA ALA A 475 -12.47 -7.39 7.58
C ALA A 475 -12.13 -8.87 7.79
N ILE A 476 -11.57 -9.26 8.94
CA ILE A 476 -11.38 -10.68 9.29
C ILE A 476 -12.72 -11.41 9.37
N LEU A 477 -13.74 -10.85 10.04
CA LEU A 477 -15.06 -11.48 10.08
C LEU A 477 -15.64 -11.66 8.66
N ASN A 478 -15.49 -10.64 7.81
CA ASN A 478 -15.98 -10.66 6.44
C ASN A 478 -15.32 -11.74 5.59
N THR A 479 -14.06 -12.13 5.81
CA THR A 479 -13.48 -13.24 5.03
C THR A 479 -14.26 -14.53 5.22
N PHE A 480 -14.65 -14.83 6.46
CA PHE A 480 -15.48 -16.00 6.77
C PHE A 480 -16.89 -15.86 6.20
N LEU A 481 -17.48 -14.67 6.24
CA LEU A 481 -18.84 -14.48 5.72
C LEU A 481 -18.90 -14.59 4.19
N TYR A 482 -17.95 -13.99 3.47
CA TYR A 482 -17.99 -13.86 2.01
C TYR A 482 -17.31 -15.01 1.24
N ALA A 483 -16.38 -15.76 1.84
CA ALA A 483 -15.72 -16.88 1.17
C ALA A 483 -16.60 -18.14 1.13
N GLU A 484 -16.92 -18.71 -0.03
CA GLU A 484 -17.80 -19.88 -0.12
C GLU A 484 -17.07 -21.19 0.21
N GLU A 485 -15.85 -21.39 -0.30
CA GLU A 485 -15.14 -22.68 -0.25
C GLU A 485 -13.88 -22.66 0.63
N ALA A 486 -13.04 -21.61 0.52
CA ALA A 486 -11.77 -21.57 1.24
C ALA A 486 -11.34 -20.17 1.69
N VAL A 487 -10.71 -20.11 2.87
CA VAL A 487 -10.03 -18.93 3.42
C VAL A 487 -8.56 -19.26 3.61
N ILE A 488 -7.69 -18.40 3.08
CA ILE A 488 -6.24 -18.48 3.26
C ILE A 488 -5.79 -17.26 4.06
N VAL A 489 -4.99 -17.47 5.10
CA VAL A 489 -4.39 -16.40 5.90
C VAL A 489 -2.88 -16.57 5.87
N SER A 490 -2.13 -15.50 5.62
CA SER A 490 -0.68 -15.56 5.61
C SER A 490 -0.02 -14.31 6.19
N TYR A 491 1.19 -14.52 6.72
CA TYR A 491 2.04 -13.51 7.34
C TYR A 491 3.52 -13.88 7.23
N CYS A 492 4.37 -12.86 7.31
CA CYS A 492 5.83 -13.00 7.35
C CYS A 492 6.32 -13.26 8.78
N ASN A 493 7.08 -14.35 9.00
CA ASN A 493 7.64 -14.70 10.31
C ASN A 493 9.10 -14.27 10.51
N ARG A 494 9.68 -13.53 9.55
CA ARG A 494 11.05 -13.00 9.65
C ARG A 494 11.15 -11.58 9.11
N ASP A 495 12.01 -10.79 9.74
CA ASP A 495 12.42 -9.49 9.21
C ASP A 495 13.35 -9.64 8.00
N ALA A 496 13.14 -8.79 6.98
CA ALA A 496 13.91 -8.85 5.74
C ALA A 496 15.35 -8.31 5.87
N GLN A 497 15.63 -7.46 6.86
CA GLN A 497 16.93 -6.81 7.06
C GLN A 497 17.82 -7.59 8.03
N ASP A 498 17.29 -7.97 9.20
CA ASP A 498 18.09 -8.60 10.26
C ASP A 498 17.78 -10.09 10.49
N GLY A 499 16.76 -10.63 9.80
CA GLY A 499 16.38 -12.04 9.88
C GLY A 499 15.79 -12.47 11.23
N LYS A 500 15.49 -11.52 12.12
CA LYS A 500 14.84 -11.83 13.41
C LYS A 500 13.45 -12.41 13.18
N ILE A 501 13.05 -13.27 14.10
CA ILE A 501 11.71 -13.85 14.12
C ILE A 501 10.72 -12.73 14.43
N LYS A 502 9.72 -12.58 13.56
CA LYS A 502 8.57 -11.70 13.73
C LYS A 502 7.33 -12.53 14.02
N ALA A 503 6.48 -12.04 14.92
CA ALA A 503 5.20 -12.66 15.19
C ALA A 503 4.17 -12.27 14.12
N SER A 504 3.09 -13.05 14.06
CA SER A 504 1.90 -12.66 13.31
C SER A 504 1.20 -11.48 14.00
N SER A 505 0.26 -10.85 13.31
CA SER A 505 -0.62 -9.87 13.95
C SER A 505 -1.32 -10.47 15.16
N PHE A 506 -1.47 -9.69 16.24
CA PHE A 506 -2.23 -10.12 17.41
C PHE A 506 -3.69 -10.50 17.07
N LEU A 507 -4.26 -9.96 15.98
CA LEU A 507 -5.60 -10.36 15.52
C LEU A 507 -5.62 -11.77 14.91
N VAL A 508 -4.52 -12.22 14.32
CA VAL A 508 -4.35 -13.59 13.82
C VAL A 508 -4.17 -14.55 14.99
N GLU A 509 -3.37 -14.18 15.99
CA GLU A 509 -3.25 -14.97 17.22
C GLU A 509 -4.58 -15.04 17.98
N GLU A 510 -5.30 -13.92 18.13
CA GLU A 510 -6.65 -13.87 18.74
C GLU A 510 -7.62 -14.80 18.00
N LEU A 511 -7.60 -14.80 16.66
CA LEU A 511 -8.41 -15.70 15.85
C LEU A 511 -8.05 -17.17 16.10
N LEU A 512 -6.76 -17.52 16.11
CA LEU A 512 -6.31 -18.89 16.35
C LEU A 512 -6.64 -19.38 17.77
N GLU A 513 -6.51 -18.52 18.78
CA GLU A 513 -6.90 -18.83 20.16
C GLU A 513 -8.41 -19.12 20.29
N LEU A 514 -9.24 -18.36 19.57
CA LEU A 514 -10.68 -18.61 19.50
C LEU A 514 -11.01 -19.93 18.81
N LEU A 515 -10.32 -20.24 17.71
CA LEU A 515 -10.47 -21.52 17.02
C LEU A 515 -10.05 -22.69 17.91
N ASP A 516 -8.94 -22.55 18.64
CA ASP A 516 -8.43 -23.57 19.58
C ASP A 516 -9.35 -23.84 20.76
N LYS A 517 -10.12 -22.83 21.19
CA LYS A 517 -11.13 -22.99 22.24
C LYS A 517 -12.34 -23.80 21.79
N ASN A 518 -12.76 -23.61 20.54
CA ASN A 518 -14.06 -24.08 20.06
C ASN A 518 -13.96 -25.35 19.20
N TYR A 519 -12.79 -25.65 18.62
CA TYR A 519 -12.63 -26.72 17.64
C TYR A 519 -11.40 -27.61 17.88
N SER A 520 -11.46 -28.85 17.39
CA SER A 520 -10.31 -29.75 17.32
C SER A 520 -10.20 -30.42 15.95
N ILE A 521 -8.97 -30.49 15.44
CA ILE A 521 -8.66 -31.13 14.15
C ILE A 521 -7.79 -32.34 14.43
N GLU A 522 -8.33 -33.53 14.13
CA GLU A 522 -7.66 -34.82 14.35
C GLU A 522 -7.18 -35.04 15.80
N GLY A 523 -7.83 -34.39 16.78
CA GLY A 523 -7.50 -34.50 18.21
C GLY A 523 -6.47 -33.49 18.69
N ASP A 524 -5.92 -32.67 17.79
CA ASP A 524 -5.00 -31.58 18.10
C ASP A 524 -5.68 -30.21 17.98
N ARG A 525 -4.96 -29.16 18.37
CA ARG A 525 -5.41 -27.77 18.26
C ARG A 525 -5.34 -27.29 16.79
N PRO A 526 -6.37 -26.59 16.29
CA PRO A 526 -6.33 -25.92 14.98
C PRO A 526 -5.04 -25.14 14.72
N SER A 527 -4.54 -24.37 15.69
CA SER A 527 -3.29 -23.60 15.57
C SER A 527 -2.06 -24.46 15.21
N GLN A 528 -2.03 -25.73 15.64
CA GLN A 528 -0.93 -26.66 15.35
C GLN A 528 -1.09 -27.36 13.99
N LYS A 529 -2.34 -27.56 13.54
CA LYS A 529 -2.64 -28.33 12.32
C LYS A 529 -2.79 -27.47 11.08
N LEU A 530 -3.25 -26.23 11.24
CA LEU A 530 -3.57 -25.35 10.13
C LEU A 530 -2.39 -24.49 9.67
N ARG A 531 -1.37 -24.31 10.53
CA ARG A 531 -0.13 -23.62 10.18
C ARG A 531 0.74 -24.52 9.29
N THR A 532 1.13 -23.99 8.13
CA THR A 532 2.03 -24.64 7.17
C THR A 532 3.20 -23.75 6.80
#